data_AF-A0A2G9FZ35-F1
#
_entry.id   AF-A0A2G9FZ35-F1
#
_cell.length_a   1.000
_cell.length_b   1.000
_cell.length_c   1.000
_cell.angle_alpha   90.00
_cell.angle_beta   90.00
_cell.angle_gamma   90.00
#
_symmetry.space_group_name_H-M   'P 1'
#
loop_
_entity.id
_entity.type
_entity.pdbx_description
1 polymer ?
#
loop_
_entity_poly.entity_id
_entity_poly.type
_entity_poly.pdbx_seq_one_letter_code
_entity_poly.pdbx_strand_id
1 'polypeptide(L)'
;MTIRANAFPEPTQWSDGEKKAMAYYWPYLVRVLPPDIIFLADPEGSIMGVSSSIGPQFVGNATSEMRLVGALREVLAGGHLGYEEVQGVLREVLPLGPKDNNSTTVSESLLSAFLIGQRMNRETDRELKAYCLAFDDELGPVSLADVKSLTHYGEPYDGKTRYFRSTLFVAAVRSCYEESCLLHGVDWMPPKGGITEEQMLKYMGANTHLTPTQAKMLLEDEDVGFAYLSQREAQPSLYSLIGLREHIKKRPPLATTEKVQQFVRANGKEAIVAGFYHGGYEESLLMLMRRRGVHAGLVVKGEEGALSMTTKLKSPTASKGLPVNYCSGFRSVNITPNQAVDGVSRETFNIVVNAKDYGFEPSDTPRTDRSITRNIELGLAALRGEKGPAYDRIVLNAGMIDHLLGCEGAQDISSALDRAREAIDSGRALNRLLGYINKSHKVR
;
A
#
# COMPACT_ATOMS: atom_id res chain seq x y z
N MET A 1 34.89 -4.71 10.99
CA MET A 1 33.50 -4.49 11.47
C MET A 1 32.59 -4.57 10.25
N THR A 2 31.30 -4.83 10.40
CA THR A 2 30.33 -4.67 9.30
C THR A 2 29.58 -3.36 9.47
N ILE A 3 28.95 -2.88 8.40
CA ILE A 3 27.88 -1.89 8.52
C ILE A 3 26.87 -2.43 9.56
N ARG A 4 26.55 -1.60 10.56
CA ARG A 4 25.59 -1.91 11.63
C ARG A 4 25.99 -3.10 12.51
N ALA A 5 27.29 -3.33 12.71
CA ALA A 5 27.78 -4.39 13.59
C ALA A 5 27.14 -4.35 15.00
N ASN A 6 26.85 -3.15 15.51
CA ASN A 6 26.24 -2.96 16.83
C ASN A 6 24.71 -3.19 16.87
N ALA A 7 24.04 -3.21 15.72
CA ALA A 7 22.58 -3.31 15.64
C ALA A 7 22.09 -4.74 15.40
N PHE A 8 22.93 -5.61 14.82
CA PHE A 8 22.53 -6.98 14.50
C PHE A 8 23.27 -8.03 15.35
N PRO A 9 22.61 -9.16 15.69
CA PRO A 9 23.19 -10.22 16.52
C PRO A 9 24.50 -10.78 15.95
N GLU A 10 25.37 -11.33 16.81
CA GLU A 10 26.65 -11.94 16.41
C GLU A 10 26.58 -12.89 15.20
N PRO A 11 25.56 -13.77 15.05
CA PRO A 11 25.43 -14.65 13.87
C PRO A 11 25.23 -13.94 12.52
N THR A 12 24.93 -12.64 12.52
CA THR A 12 24.76 -11.83 11.29
C THR A 12 26.01 -11.04 10.92
N GLN A 13 27.05 -11.11 11.76
CA GLN A 13 28.34 -10.53 11.48
C GLN A 13 29.11 -11.39 10.47
N TRP A 14 30.12 -10.81 9.84
CA TRP A 14 30.99 -11.56 8.94
C TRP A 14 31.66 -12.73 9.66
N SER A 15 31.62 -13.89 9.01
CA SER A 15 32.44 -15.05 9.33
C SER A 15 33.93 -14.72 9.17
N ASP A 16 34.79 -15.51 9.79
CA ASP A 16 36.24 -15.33 9.65
C ASP A 16 36.72 -15.57 8.21
N GLY A 17 36.01 -16.39 7.44
CA GLY A 17 36.25 -16.57 6.01
C GLY A 17 35.98 -15.29 5.21
N GLU A 18 34.82 -14.66 5.44
CA GLU A 18 34.46 -13.38 4.80
C GLU A 18 35.42 -12.26 5.18
N LYS A 19 35.80 -12.15 6.46
CA LYS A 19 36.80 -11.17 6.91
C LYS A 19 38.14 -11.34 6.19
N LYS A 20 38.64 -12.58 6.08
CA LYS A 20 39.91 -12.88 5.39
C LYS A 20 39.82 -12.57 3.90
N ALA A 21 38.71 -12.96 3.25
CA ALA A 21 38.48 -12.68 1.84
C ALA A 21 38.47 -11.16 1.58
N MET A 22 37.72 -10.40 2.37
CA MET A 22 37.63 -8.95 2.19
C MET A 22 38.96 -8.24 2.49
N ALA A 23 39.70 -8.65 3.53
CA ALA A 23 41.04 -8.12 3.79
C ALA A 23 42.00 -8.32 2.61
N TYR A 24 41.89 -9.45 1.89
CA TYR A 24 42.72 -9.76 0.72
C TYR A 24 42.28 -9.00 -0.53
N TYR A 25 40.97 -8.98 -0.84
CA TYR A 25 40.45 -8.45 -2.11
C TYR A 25 40.14 -6.96 -2.08
N TRP A 26 39.83 -6.36 -0.93
CA TRP A 26 39.42 -4.95 -0.85
C TRP A 26 40.40 -3.96 -1.49
N PRO A 27 41.74 -4.06 -1.30
CA PRO A 27 42.69 -3.16 -1.96
C PRO A 27 42.63 -3.16 -3.48
N TYR A 28 42.18 -4.27 -4.09
CA TYR A 28 41.97 -4.39 -5.53
C TYR A 28 40.59 -3.86 -5.92
N LEU A 29 39.55 -4.20 -5.15
CA LEU A 29 38.17 -3.76 -5.39
C LEU A 29 38.05 -2.24 -5.36
N VAL A 30 38.68 -1.54 -4.41
CA VAL A 30 38.67 -0.07 -4.31
C VAL A 30 39.22 0.62 -5.57
N ARG A 31 40.06 -0.06 -6.37
CA ARG A 31 40.63 0.50 -7.60
C ARG A 31 39.71 0.37 -8.82
N VAL A 32 38.73 -0.53 -8.77
CA VAL A 32 37.88 -0.88 -9.92
C VAL A 32 36.40 -0.61 -9.69
N LEU A 33 35.97 -0.54 -8.42
CA LEU A 33 34.57 -0.27 -8.08
C LEU A 33 34.23 1.22 -8.27
N PRO A 34 33.00 1.54 -8.68
CA PRO A 34 32.51 2.91 -8.69
C PRO A 34 32.57 3.58 -7.29
N PRO A 35 32.79 4.90 -7.19
CA PRO A 35 32.92 5.60 -5.91
C PRO A 35 31.72 5.47 -4.97
N ASP A 36 30.50 5.44 -5.52
CA ASP A 36 29.26 5.23 -4.77
C ASP A 36 29.21 3.83 -4.15
N ILE A 37 29.64 2.79 -4.88
CA ILE A 37 29.75 1.43 -4.34
C ILE A 37 30.81 1.36 -3.24
N ILE A 38 31.95 2.06 -3.40
CA ILE A 38 32.99 2.13 -2.38
C ILE A 38 32.45 2.81 -1.11
N PHE A 39 31.73 3.93 -1.27
CA PHE A 39 31.06 4.61 -0.16
C PHE A 39 30.05 3.71 0.55
N LEU A 40 29.18 3.02 -0.19
CA LEU A 40 28.18 2.13 0.39
C LEU A 40 28.80 0.95 1.15
N ALA A 41 29.97 0.49 0.75
CA ALA A 41 30.68 -0.61 1.38
C ALA A 41 31.51 -0.17 2.59
N ASP A 42 32.11 1.03 2.55
CA ASP A 42 32.96 1.58 3.62
C ASP A 42 32.76 3.09 3.82
N PRO A 43 31.59 3.54 4.32
CA PRO A 43 31.22 4.96 4.37
C PRO A 43 32.17 5.80 5.25
N GLU A 44 32.75 5.18 6.27
CA GLU A 44 33.68 5.80 7.23
C GLU A 44 35.15 5.42 6.99
N GLY A 45 35.45 4.66 5.93
CA GLY A 45 36.82 4.29 5.56
C GLY A 45 37.55 3.39 6.56
N SER A 46 36.83 2.76 7.48
CA SER A 46 37.36 2.00 8.62
C SER A 46 36.79 0.58 8.73
N ILE A 47 35.80 0.23 7.90
CA ILE A 47 35.09 -1.05 7.96
C ILE A 47 35.92 -2.16 7.32
N MET A 48 36.59 -1.83 6.22
CA MET A 48 37.25 -2.79 5.32
C MET A 48 38.74 -3.00 5.59
N GLY A 49 39.25 -2.50 6.72
CA GLY A 49 40.60 -2.76 7.24
C GLY A 49 41.74 -1.95 6.61
N VAL A 50 41.65 -1.56 5.34
CA VAL A 50 42.57 -0.60 4.70
C VAL A 50 41.88 0.75 4.59
N SER A 51 42.48 1.79 5.16
CA SER A 51 41.91 3.13 5.10
C SER A 51 41.86 3.66 3.66
N SER A 52 40.65 4.02 3.23
CA SER A 52 40.40 4.71 1.96
C SER A 52 39.76 6.05 2.27
N SER A 53 40.22 7.12 1.63
CA SER A 53 39.60 8.44 1.77
C SER A 53 38.31 8.58 0.95
N ILE A 54 38.04 7.65 0.03
CA ILE A 54 36.91 7.73 -0.91
C ILE A 54 35.58 7.75 -0.15
N GLY A 55 35.31 6.76 0.71
CA GLY A 55 34.05 6.70 1.46
C GLY A 55 33.82 7.94 2.34
N PRO A 56 34.75 8.31 3.23
CA PRO A 56 34.62 9.49 4.10
C PRO A 56 34.43 10.81 3.34
N GLN A 57 35.05 10.96 2.17
CA GLN A 57 35.00 12.20 1.38
C GLN A 57 33.92 12.19 0.29
N PHE A 58 33.23 11.06 0.09
CA PHE A 58 32.18 10.96 -0.91
C PHE A 58 30.97 11.82 -0.51
N VAL A 59 30.54 12.67 -1.45
CA VAL A 59 29.40 13.59 -1.31
C VAL A 59 28.39 13.43 -2.46
N GLY A 60 28.57 12.43 -3.33
CA GLY A 60 27.81 12.30 -4.57
C GLY A 60 28.43 13.06 -5.73
N ASN A 61 27.93 12.78 -6.93
CA ASN A 61 28.36 13.33 -8.21
C ASN A 61 27.53 14.56 -8.64
N ALA A 62 26.41 14.84 -7.95
CA ALA A 62 25.53 15.97 -8.23
C ALA A 62 24.90 16.53 -6.93
N THR A 63 24.38 17.75 -6.99
CA THR A 63 23.74 18.41 -5.83
C THR A 63 22.56 17.59 -5.27
N SER A 64 21.76 16.95 -6.14
CA SER A 64 20.67 16.06 -5.73
C SER A 64 21.15 14.84 -4.95
N GLU A 65 22.40 14.40 -5.18
CA GLU A 65 23.00 13.28 -4.44
C GLU A 65 23.59 13.71 -3.10
N MET A 66 23.96 14.98 -2.92
CA MET A 66 24.57 15.45 -1.66
C MET A 66 23.64 15.22 -0.46
N ARG A 67 22.35 15.54 -0.61
CA ARG A 67 21.36 15.29 0.45
C ARG A 67 21.17 13.79 0.68
N LEU A 68 21.09 12.99 -0.39
CA LEU A 68 20.95 11.54 -0.31
C LEU A 68 22.15 10.89 0.40
N VAL A 69 23.38 11.30 0.08
CA VAL A 69 24.61 10.79 0.69
C VAL A 69 24.68 11.18 2.16
N GLY A 70 24.32 12.43 2.51
CA GLY A 70 24.20 12.86 3.91
C GLY A 70 23.23 11.98 4.70
N ALA A 71 22.02 11.77 4.17
CA ALA A 71 21.03 10.90 4.77
C ALA A 71 21.49 9.42 4.86
N LEU A 72 22.21 8.93 3.85
CA LEU A 72 22.77 7.58 3.82
C LEU A 72 23.78 7.35 4.93
N ARG A 73 24.59 8.33 5.33
CA ARG A 73 25.54 8.16 6.44
C ARG A 73 24.81 7.78 7.72
N GLU A 74 23.73 8.48 8.04
CA GLU A 74 22.90 8.17 9.20
C GLU A 74 22.16 6.84 9.04
N VAL A 75 21.52 6.62 7.90
CA VAL A 75 20.78 5.38 7.64
C VAL A 75 21.72 4.17 7.71
N LEU A 76 22.90 4.20 7.09
CA LEU A 76 23.87 3.13 7.11
C LEU A 76 24.43 2.89 8.53
N ALA A 77 24.53 3.91 9.37
CA ALA A 77 24.87 3.77 10.79
C ALA A 77 23.76 3.13 11.64
N GLY A 78 22.56 2.91 11.09
CA GLY A 78 21.40 2.39 11.80
C GLY A 78 20.49 3.47 12.41
N GLY A 79 20.70 4.73 12.05
CA GLY A 79 19.90 5.88 12.51
C GLY A 79 18.58 6.06 11.77
N HIS A 80 17.84 7.10 12.16
CA HIS A 80 16.51 7.41 11.65
C HIS A 80 16.42 8.88 11.30
N LEU A 81 15.78 9.17 10.18
CA LEU A 81 15.73 10.52 9.63
C LEU A 81 14.54 11.33 10.14
N GLY A 82 14.68 12.65 10.10
CA GLY A 82 13.60 13.61 10.26
C GLY A 82 12.57 13.56 9.13
N TYR A 83 11.40 14.17 9.39
CA TYR A 83 10.32 14.24 8.41
C TYR A 83 10.74 15.01 7.15
N GLU A 84 11.26 16.23 7.34
CA GLU A 84 11.72 17.10 6.25
C GLU A 84 12.90 16.51 5.49
N GLU A 85 13.77 15.77 6.18
CA GLU A 85 14.93 15.11 5.56
C GLU A 85 14.49 14.03 4.58
N VAL A 86 13.55 13.17 4.97
CA VAL A 86 12.99 12.14 4.08
C VAL A 86 12.26 12.79 2.91
N GLN A 87 11.39 13.77 3.15
CA GLN A 87 10.67 14.45 2.06
C GLN A 87 11.63 15.15 1.09
N GLY A 88 12.64 15.85 1.63
CA GLY A 88 13.66 16.54 0.87
C GLY A 88 14.49 15.58 0.02
N VAL A 89 14.85 14.41 0.54
CA VAL A 89 15.53 13.37 -0.26
C VAL A 89 14.61 12.89 -1.39
N LEU A 90 13.38 12.48 -1.06
CA LEU A 90 12.46 11.91 -2.06
C LEU A 90 12.15 12.88 -3.20
N ARG A 91 11.88 14.15 -2.89
CA ARG A 91 11.56 15.17 -3.90
C ARG A 91 12.75 15.57 -4.78
N GLU A 92 13.99 15.42 -4.30
CA GLU A 92 15.18 15.71 -5.10
C GLU A 92 15.59 14.54 -6.01
N VAL A 93 15.27 13.30 -5.62
CA VAL A 93 15.71 12.10 -6.33
C VAL A 93 14.64 11.48 -7.22
N LEU A 94 13.38 11.90 -7.09
CA LEU A 94 12.25 11.42 -7.90
C LEU A 94 11.62 12.57 -8.70
N PRO A 95 11.02 12.29 -9.87
CA PRO A 95 10.93 10.98 -10.54
C PRO A 95 12.28 10.49 -11.07
N LEU A 96 12.46 9.17 -11.15
CA LEU A 96 13.55 8.59 -11.93
C LEU A 96 13.26 8.82 -13.42
N GLY A 97 14.11 9.63 -14.07
CA GLY A 97 14.00 9.92 -15.50
C GLY A 97 14.49 8.77 -16.39
N PRO A 98 14.03 8.69 -17.66
CA PRO A 98 14.69 7.85 -18.66
C PRO A 98 16.16 8.31 -18.82
N LYS A 99 17.07 7.36 -19.09
CA LYS A 99 18.53 7.62 -19.18
C LYS A 99 18.94 8.59 -20.31
N ASP A 100 18.00 9.05 -21.13
CA ASP A 100 18.26 9.95 -22.25
C ASP A 100 17.90 11.41 -21.93
N ASN A 101 18.96 12.21 -21.82
CA ASN A 101 19.07 13.67 -21.89
C ASN A 101 18.40 14.51 -20.78
N ASN A 102 19.25 14.94 -19.83
CA ASN A 102 19.08 16.05 -18.88
C ASN A 102 18.15 15.88 -17.66
N SER A 103 17.66 14.69 -17.34
CA SER A 103 17.13 14.43 -15.99
C SER A 103 18.28 14.28 -14.98
N THR A 104 18.12 14.77 -13.76
CA THR A 104 19.02 14.50 -12.62
C THR A 104 19.19 12.99 -12.45
N THR A 105 20.28 12.43 -12.99
CA THR A 105 20.61 11.01 -12.83
C THR A 105 21.16 10.80 -11.43
N VAL A 106 20.28 10.50 -10.48
CA VAL A 106 20.69 10.03 -9.15
C VAL A 106 21.14 8.58 -9.27
N SER A 107 22.23 8.23 -8.60
CA SER A 107 22.73 6.85 -8.56
C SER A 107 21.66 5.92 -7.98
N GLU A 108 21.24 4.97 -8.83
CA GLU A 108 20.36 3.88 -8.44
C GLU A 108 20.93 3.06 -7.28
N SER A 109 22.27 2.98 -7.16
CA SER A 109 22.92 2.27 -6.06
C SER A 109 22.69 2.97 -4.72
N LEU A 110 22.86 4.30 -4.68
CA LEU A 110 22.63 5.13 -3.50
C LEU A 110 21.15 5.10 -3.09
N LEU A 111 20.24 5.29 -4.05
CA LEU A 111 18.81 5.27 -3.77
C LEU A 111 18.35 3.87 -3.31
N SER A 112 18.88 2.80 -3.90
CA SER A 112 18.62 1.43 -3.45
C SER A 112 19.09 1.22 -2.02
N ALA A 113 20.31 1.64 -1.69
CA ALA A 113 20.85 1.51 -0.35
C ALA A 113 20.05 2.32 0.67
N PHE A 114 19.51 3.47 0.29
CA PHE A 114 18.66 4.29 1.15
C PHE A 114 17.36 3.57 1.49
N LEU A 115 16.64 3.08 0.47
CA LEU A 115 15.38 2.35 0.65
C LEU A 115 15.57 1.04 1.43
N ILE A 116 16.62 0.26 1.11
CA ILE A 116 16.97 -0.98 1.83
C ILE A 116 17.37 -0.65 3.26
N GLY A 117 18.20 0.38 3.43
CA GLY A 117 18.76 0.77 4.71
C GLY A 117 17.69 1.20 5.70
N GLN A 118 16.75 2.06 5.29
CA GLN A 118 15.63 2.48 6.12
C GLN A 118 14.70 1.31 6.45
N ARG A 119 14.45 0.42 5.48
CA ARG A 119 13.66 -0.79 5.73
C ARG A 119 14.27 -1.66 6.82
N MET A 120 15.58 -1.84 6.77
CA MET A 120 16.34 -2.63 7.74
C MET A 120 16.40 -1.96 9.13
N ASN A 121 16.37 -0.62 9.20
CA ASN A 121 16.33 0.11 10.48
C ASN A 121 14.95 0.04 11.16
N ARG A 122 13.92 -0.40 10.43
CA ARG A 122 12.50 -0.34 10.80
C ARG A 122 12.03 1.10 10.90
N GLU A 123 11.20 1.47 9.94
CA GLU A 123 10.74 2.84 9.75
C GLU A 123 10.03 3.37 11.00
N THR A 124 10.38 4.58 11.41
CA THR A 124 9.66 5.30 12.47
C THR A 124 8.35 5.88 11.93
N ASP A 125 7.42 6.20 12.83
CA ASP A 125 6.17 6.91 12.48
C ASP A 125 6.42 8.21 11.70
N ARG A 126 7.51 8.91 12.03
CA ARG A 126 7.91 10.16 11.38
C ARG A 126 8.37 9.93 9.94
N GLU A 127 9.21 8.94 9.73
CA GLU A 127 9.69 8.56 8.39
C GLU A 127 8.53 8.06 7.52
N LEU A 128 7.67 7.18 8.06
CA LEU A 128 6.48 6.71 7.35
C LEU A 128 5.54 7.86 6.99
N LYS A 129 5.35 8.84 7.89
CA LYS A 129 4.57 10.04 7.57
C LYS A 129 5.20 10.83 6.41
N ALA A 130 6.52 11.01 6.41
CA ALA A 130 7.22 11.72 5.34
C ALA A 130 7.05 11.02 3.98
N TYR A 131 7.25 9.70 3.94
CA TYR A 131 6.99 8.88 2.75
C TYR A 131 5.54 8.96 2.26
N CYS A 132 4.58 9.00 3.19
CA CYS A 132 3.16 9.04 2.86
C CYS A 132 2.74 10.34 2.17
N LEU A 133 3.29 11.47 2.64
CA LEU A 133 2.85 12.82 2.24
C LEU A 133 3.79 13.49 1.21
N ALA A 134 4.92 12.85 0.87
CA ALA A 134 5.96 13.45 0.03
C ALA A 134 5.46 14.00 -1.31
N PHE A 135 4.43 13.38 -1.90
CA PHE A 135 3.92 13.68 -3.24
C PHE A 135 2.42 13.97 -3.25
N ASP A 136 1.86 14.48 -2.16
CA ASP A 136 0.43 14.84 -2.09
C ASP A 136 0.06 16.01 -3.02
N ASP A 137 1.02 16.89 -3.29
CA ASP A 137 0.90 18.11 -4.11
C ASP A 137 1.50 17.95 -5.52
N GLU A 138 1.95 16.74 -5.89
CA GLU A 138 2.67 16.50 -7.16
C GLU A 138 1.86 16.93 -8.39
N LEU A 139 0.54 16.73 -8.37
CA LEU A 139 -0.37 17.08 -9.47
C LEU A 139 -1.16 18.37 -9.20
N GLY A 140 -0.78 19.15 -8.20
CA GLY A 140 -1.51 20.33 -7.75
C GLY A 140 -2.61 20.00 -6.73
N PRO A 141 -3.65 20.87 -6.61
CA PRO A 141 -4.71 20.69 -5.64
C PRO A 141 -5.47 19.37 -5.82
N VAL A 142 -5.74 18.68 -4.70
CA VAL A 142 -6.48 17.42 -4.70
C VAL A 142 -7.91 17.63 -5.20
N SER A 143 -8.38 16.76 -6.10
CA SER A 143 -9.76 16.79 -6.58
C SER A 143 -10.74 16.45 -5.44
N LEU A 144 -11.80 17.25 -5.30
CA LEU A 144 -12.81 17.11 -4.24
C LEU A 144 -14.15 16.66 -4.83
N ALA A 145 -14.54 15.42 -4.54
CA ALA A 145 -15.77 14.79 -5.00
C ALA A 145 -16.97 15.12 -4.10
N ASP A 146 -18.10 15.42 -4.71
CA ASP A 146 -19.37 15.67 -4.04
C ASP A 146 -20.14 14.36 -3.81
N VAL A 147 -19.64 13.56 -2.86
CA VAL A 147 -20.24 12.27 -2.46
C VAL A 147 -20.43 12.21 -0.95
N LYS A 148 -21.49 11.53 -0.51
CA LYS A 148 -21.85 11.38 0.91
C LYS A 148 -20.77 10.68 1.74
N SER A 149 -20.10 9.69 1.15
CA SER A 149 -18.96 9.01 1.75
C SER A 149 -17.99 8.53 0.67
N LEU A 150 -16.72 8.42 1.03
CA LEU A 150 -15.67 7.89 0.16
C LEU A 150 -14.75 6.97 0.96
N THR A 151 -14.68 5.70 0.56
CA THR A 151 -13.72 4.74 1.10
C THR A 151 -12.56 4.51 0.14
N HIS A 152 -11.34 4.76 0.61
CA HIS A 152 -10.10 4.46 -0.11
C HIS A 152 -9.64 3.03 0.16
N TYR A 153 -9.36 2.26 -0.89
CA TYR A 153 -8.93 0.87 -0.80
C TYR A 153 -7.43 0.70 -1.06
N GLY A 154 -6.67 0.60 0.03
CA GLY A 154 -5.23 0.41 0.07
C GLY A 154 -4.80 -1.05 0.08
N GLU A 155 -4.97 -1.73 -1.05
CA GLU A 155 -4.42 -3.08 -1.22
C GLU A 155 -2.89 -3.08 -1.34
N PRO A 156 -2.19 -4.18 -1.01
CA PRO A 156 -0.78 -4.33 -1.38
C PRO A 156 -0.63 -4.27 -2.91
N TYR A 157 0.15 -3.29 -3.39
CA TYR A 157 0.33 -3.05 -4.83
C TYR A 157 1.02 -4.21 -5.55
N ASP A 158 1.76 -5.07 -4.83
CA ASP A 158 2.36 -6.29 -5.36
C ASP A 158 1.36 -7.41 -5.73
N GLY A 159 0.07 -7.18 -5.49
CA GLY A 159 -1.01 -8.04 -5.95
C GLY A 159 -1.14 -9.37 -5.19
N LYS A 160 -2.04 -10.21 -5.68
CA LYS A 160 -2.32 -11.55 -5.15
C LYS A 160 -1.92 -12.65 -6.12
N THR A 161 -1.37 -13.74 -5.60
CA THR A 161 -0.84 -14.82 -6.44
C THR A 161 -1.65 -16.10 -6.35
N ARG A 162 -2.32 -16.38 -5.24
CA ARG A 162 -2.95 -17.69 -5.00
C ARG A 162 -4.46 -17.62 -4.97
N TYR A 163 -5.01 -16.61 -4.31
CA TYR A 163 -6.42 -16.59 -3.93
C TYR A 163 -7.22 -15.51 -4.66
N PHE A 164 -8.53 -15.75 -4.77
CA PHE A 164 -9.50 -14.81 -5.32
C PHE A 164 -9.42 -13.42 -4.66
N ARG A 165 -9.52 -12.39 -5.50
CA ARG A 165 -9.42 -10.98 -5.13
C ARG A 165 -10.79 -10.31 -5.28
N SER A 166 -11.46 -10.08 -4.15
CA SER A 166 -12.85 -9.62 -4.12
C SER A 166 -13.02 -8.10 -4.17
N THR A 167 -11.96 -7.31 -3.95
CA THR A 167 -12.04 -5.87 -3.66
C THR A 167 -12.71 -5.04 -4.77
N LEU A 168 -12.43 -5.33 -6.04
CA LEU A 168 -13.11 -4.69 -7.18
C LEU A 168 -14.63 -4.91 -7.15
N PHE A 169 -15.06 -6.14 -6.87
CA PHE A 169 -16.47 -6.51 -6.84
C PHE A 169 -17.16 -5.97 -5.58
N VAL A 170 -16.44 -5.90 -4.46
CA VAL A 170 -16.92 -5.24 -3.22
C VAL A 170 -17.19 -3.74 -3.47
N ALA A 171 -16.32 -3.05 -4.20
CA ALA A 171 -16.54 -1.64 -4.54
C ALA A 171 -17.80 -1.44 -5.40
N ALA A 172 -18.02 -2.31 -6.39
CA ALA A 172 -19.24 -2.29 -7.20
C ALA A 172 -20.50 -2.53 -6.34
N VAL A 173 -20.45 -3.45 -5.38
CA VAL A 173 -21.56 -3.69 -4.42
C VAL A 173 -21.82 -2.46 -3.54
N ARG A 174 -20.76 -1.88 -2.95
CA ARG A 174 -20.89 -0.72 -2.05
C ARG A 174 -21.44 0.53 -2.74
N SER A 175 -21.09 0.72 -4.01
CA SER A 175 -21.63 1.83 -4.81
C SER A 175 -23.14 1.77 -5.04
N CYS A 176 -23.79 0.61 -4.87
CA CYS A 176 -25.25 0.46 -5.04
C CYS A 176 -26.07 1.15 -3.94
N TYR A 177 -25.45 1.48 -2.82
CA TYR A 177 -26.09 2.12 -1.66
C TYR A 177 -25.30 3.34 -1.18
N GLU A 178 -24.75 4.10 -2.15
CA GLU A 178 -24.10 5.41 -1.97
C GLU A 178 -22.81 5.41 -1.14
N GLU A 179 -22.23 4.24 -0.87
CA GLU A 179 -20.90 4.13 -0.26
C GLU A 179 -19.83 4.14 -1.36
N SER A 180 -19.39 5.33 -1.75
CA SER A 180 -18.46 5.47 -2.88
C SER A 180 -17.09 4.90 -2.57
N CYS A 181 -16.45 4.30 -3.56
CA CYS A 181 -15.20 3.57 -3.37
C CYS A 181 -14.12 4.06 -4.35
N LEU A 182 -12.97 4.49 -3.83
CA LEU A 182 -11.77 4.73 -4.63
C LEU A 182 -10.77 3.59 -4.43
N LEU A 183 -10.62 2.78 -5.46
CA LEU A 183 -9.56 1.78 -5.54
C LEU A 183 -8.32 2.45 -6.12
N HIS A 184 -7.15 2.10 -5.59
CA HIS A 184 -5.89 2.59 -6.14
C HIS A 184 -4.82 1.51 -6.11
N GLY A 185 -3.92 1.55 -7.09
CA GLY A 185 -2.92 0.52 -7.29
C GLY A 185 -1.99 0.79 -8.45
N VAL A 186 -1.51 -0.29 -9.07
CA VAL A 186 -0.58 -0.29 -10.21
C VAL A 186 -0.90 -1.44 -11.15
N ASP A 187 -0.33 -1.39 -12.35
CA ASP A 187 -0.42 -2.45 -13.35
C ASP A 187 0.47 -3.64 -13.01
N TRP A 188 1.61 -3.40 -12.37
CA TRP A 188 2.49 -4.44 -11.88
C TRP A 188 3.43 -3.92 -10.78
N MET A 189 3.77 -4.78 -9.80
CA MET A 189 4.73 -4.43 -8.76
C MET A 189 5.43 -5.66 -8.14
N PRO A 190 6.76 -5.60 -7.93
CA PRO A 190 7.51 -6.61 -7.19
C PRO A 190 7.23 -6.51 -5.67
N PRO A 191 7.58 -7.55 -4.88
CA PRO A 191 8.30 -8.76 -5.29
C PRO A 191 7.40 -9.88 -5.81
N LYS A 192 6.09 -9.81 -5.56
CA LYS A 192 5.18 -10.91 -5.95
C LYS A 192 4.87 -10.89 -7.45
N GLY A 193 4.63 -9.71 -8.03
CA GLY A 193 4.08 -9.58 -9.38
C GLY A 193 2.77 -10.35 -9.52
N GLY A 194 1.88 -10.22 -8.53
CA GLY A 194 0.57 -10.86 -8.52
C GLY A 194 -0.47 -10.08 -9.32
N ILE A 195 -1.72 -10.57 -9.30
CA ILE A 195 -2.85 -9.92 -9.96
C ILE A 195 -3.30 -8.67 -9.19
N THR A 196 -3.46 -7.57 -9.92
CA THR A 196 -3.95 -6.27 -9.43
C THR A 196 -5.34 -5.94 -10.00
N GLU A 197 -6.02 -4.96 -9.40
CA GLU A 197 -7.28 -4.40 -9.94
C GLU A 197 -7.08 -3.82 -11.33
N GLU A 198 -5.95 -3.15 -11.59
CA GLU A 198 -5.66 -2.56 -12.90
C GLU A 198 -5.66 -3.63 -13.99
N GLN A 199 -5.02 -4.77 -13.73
CA GLN A 199 -4.97 -5.88 -14.67
C GLN A 199 -6.35 -6.47 -14.95
N MET A 200 -7.18 -6.63 -13.92
CA MET A 200 -8.55 -7.12 -14.10
C MET A 200 -9.41 -6.11 -14.88
N LEU A 201 -9.32 -4.82 -14.55
CA LEU A 201 -10.06 -3.75 -15.23
C LEU A 201 -9.64 -3.60 -16.70
N LYS A 202 -8.34 -3.59 -16.99
CA LYS A 202 -7.81 -3.60 -18.37
C LYS A 202 -8.32 -4.80 -19.15
N TYR A 203 -8.30 -5.99 -18.55
CA TYR A 203 -8.78 -7.22 -19.20
C TYR A 203 -10.29 -7.16 -19.51
N MET A 204 -11.09 -6.53 -18.65
CA MET A 204 -12.53 -6.31 -18.89
C MET A 204 -12.82 -5.14 -19.84
N GLY A 205 -11.79 -4.42 -20.33
CA GLY A 205 -11.93 -3.34 -21.31
C GLY A 205 -12.18 -1.95 -20.72
N ALA A 206 -11.97 -1.74 -19.41
CA ALA A 206 -12.07 -0.41 -18.81
C ALA A 206 -10.85 0.46 -19.15
N ASN A 207 -11.04 1.78 -19.19
CA ASN A 207 -9.93 2.72 -19.24
C ASN A 207 -9.31 2.87 -17.84
N THR A 208 -8.01 2.60 -17.73
CA THR A 208 -7.23 2.77 -16.48
C THR A 208 -6.23 3.93 -16.54
N HIS A 209 -6.27 4.73 -17.62
CA HIS A 209 -5.53 5.99 -17.74
C HIS A 209 -6.50 7.12 -17.42
N LEU A 210 -6.76 7.28 -16.13
CA LEU A 210 -7.69 8.26 -15.59
C LEU A 210 -6.93 9.24 -14.71
N THR A 211 -7.17 10.53 -14.90
CA THR A 211 -6.68 11.57 -13.99
C THR A 211 -7.50 11.55 -12.69
N PRO A 212 -6.99 12.13 -11.58
CA PRO A 212 -7.78 12.30 -10.36
C PRO A 212 -9.12 13.04 -10.58
N THR A 213 -9.15 14.01 -11.49
CA THR A 213 -10.39 14.73 -11.85
C THR A 213 -11.37 13.84 -12.60
N GLN A 214 -10.91 12.98 -13.50
CA GLN A 214 -11.77 12.01 -14.19
C GLN A 214 -12.28 10.93 -13.22
N ALA A 215 -11.46 10.48 -12.28
CA ALA A 215 -11.89 9.57 -11.22
C ALA A 215 -12.97 10.21 -10.33
N LYS A 216 -12.83 11.49 -9.98
CA LYS A 216 -13.88 12.27 -9.31
C LYS A 216 -15.22 12.18 -10.07
N MET A 217 -15.21 12.38 -11.39
CA MET A 217 -16.45 12.30 -12.19
C MET A 217 -17.11 10.92 -12.11
N LEU A 218 -16.33 9.84 -12.06
CA LEU A 218 -16.88 8.48 -11.91
C LEU A 218 -17.41 8.19 -10.51
N LEU A 219 -16.80 8.80 -9.48
CA LEU A 219 -17.28 8.71 -8.10
C LEU A 219 -18.64 9.41 -7.93
N GLU A 220 -18.83 10.55 -8.58
CA GLU A 220 -20.08 11.34 -8.54
C GLU A 220 -21.18 10.79 -9.46
N ASP A 221 -20.87 9.84 -10.33
CA ASP A 221 -21.82 9.30 -11.29
C ASP A 221 -22.78 8.29 -10.62
N GLU A 222 -24.08 8.62 -10.64
CA GLU A 222 -25.15 7.84 -10.01
C GLU A 222 -25.34 6.42 -10.57
N ASP A 223 -24.77 6.07 -11.72
CA ASP A 223 -24.77 4.70 -12.27
C ASP A 223 -23.46 3.95 -12.01
N VAL A 224 -22.45 4.62 -11.43
CA VAL A 224 -21.11 4.06 -11.20
C VAL A 224 -20.74 4.08 -9.72
N GLY A 225 -20.53 5.25 -9.11
CA GLY A 225 -20.25 5.38 -7.66
C GLY A 225 -18.93 4.75 -7.17
N PHE A 226 -18.03 4.35 -8.06
CA PHE A 226 -16.68 3.92 -7.70
C PHE A 226 -15.68 4.26 -8.80
N ALA A 227 -14.40 4.39 -8.45
CA ALA A 227 -13.33 4.65 -9.40
C ALA A 227 -12.08 3.85 -9.09
N TYR A 228 -11.25 3.64 -10.11
CA TYR A 228 -9.89 3.13 -9.97
C TYR A 228 -8.89 4.18 -10.45
N LEU A 229 -7.83 4.41 -9.67
CA LEU A 229 -6.69 5.25 -10.04
C LEU A 229 -5.38 4.46 -10.01
N SER A 230 -4.64 4.52 -11.12
CA SER A 230 -3.28 3.98 -11.18
C SER A 230 -2.31 4.98 -10.54
N GLN A 231 -1.33 4.48 -9.78
CA GLN A 231 -0.23 5.29 -9.27
C GLN A 231 0.52 6.00 -10.39
N ARG A 232 0.54 5.41 -11.60
CA ARG A 232 1.11 6.05 -12.80
C ARG A 232 0.49 7.42 -13.08
N GLU A 233 -0.82 7.54 -12.93
CA GLU A 233 -1.56 8.78 -13.23
C GLU A 233 -1.69 9.69 -12.00
N ALA A 234 -1.60 9.13 -10.79
CA ALA A 234 -1.82 9.88 -9.54
C ALA A 234 -0.53 10.35 -8.87
N GLN A 235 0.58 9.60 -9.00
CA GLN A 235 1.88 9.87 -8.37
C GLN A 235 3.03 9.33 -9.25
N PRO A 236 3.31 9.94 -10.42
CA PRO A 236 4.31 9.45 -11.36
C PRO A 236 5.73 9.36 -10.75
N SER A 237 6.07 10.23 -9.79
CA SER A 237 7.32 10.14 -9.04
C SER A 237 7.50 8.81 -8.32
N LEU A 238 6.45 8.31 -7.66
CA LEU A 238 6.52 7.01 -6.99
C LEU A 238 6.43 5.84 -7.99
N TYR A 239 5.68 6.00 -9.07
CA TYR A 239 5.58 4.99 -10.14
C TYR A 239 6.93 4.73 -10.82
N SER A 240 7.76 5.77 -10.98
CA SER A 240 9.10 5.66 -11.57
C SER A 240 10.04 4.67 -10.84
N LEU A 241 9.73 4.29 -9.58
CA LEU A 241 10.53 3.37 -8.77
C LEU A 241 10.31 1.89 -9.07
N ILE A 242 9.38 1.51 -9.96
CA ILE A 242 9.06 0.09 -10.21
C ILE A 242 10.30 -0.71 -10.63
N GLY A 243 11.10 -0.18 -11.56
CA GLY A 243 12.33 -0.83 -12.01
C GLY A 243 13.34 -1.03 -10.88
N LEU A 244 13.58 0.00 -10.07
CA LEU A 244 14.47 -0.09 -8.92
C LEU A 244 13.97 -1.11 -7.88
N ARG A 245 12.67 -1.09 -7.57
CA ARG A 245 12.03 -2.05 -6.66
C ARG A 245 12.15 -3.48 -7.18
N GLU A 246 12.20 -3.67 -8.49
CA GLU A 246 12.42 -4.98 -9.09
C GLU A 246 13.81 -5.50 -8.77
N HIS A 247 14.85 -4.67 -8.86
CA HIS A 247 16.21 -5.04 -8.47
C HIS A 247 16.32 -5.31 -6.97
N ILE A 248 15.67 -4.49 -6.12
CA ILE A 248 15.70 -4.65 -4.66
C ILE A 248 15.02 -5.97 -4.21
N LYS A 249 13.99 -6.45 -4.92
CA LYS A 249 13.21 -7.69 -4.62
C LYS A 249 12.63 -7.77 -3.19
N LYS A 250 12.64 -6.68 -2.44
CA LYS A 250 12.06 -6.53 -1.10
C LYS A 250 11.15 -5.30 -1.09
N ARG A 251 10.21 -5.29 -0.15
CA ARG A 251 9.28 -4.16 0.03
C ARG A 251 10.02 -3.01 0.73
N PRO A 252 10.15 -1.83 0.09
CA PRO A 252 10.71 -0.62 0.72
C PRO A 252 9.68 0.03 1.67
N PRO A 253 10.05 1.09 2.42
CA PRO A 253 9.13 1.89 3.23
C PRO A 253 7.83 2.29 2.51
N LEU A 254 7.96 2.69 1.24
CA LEU A 254 6.87 3.08 0.35
C LEU A 254 5.75 2.02 0.24
N ALA A 255 6.09 0.73 0.33
CA ALA A 255 5.09 -0.34 0.24
C ALA A 255 4.08 -0.34 1.41
N THR A 256 4.42 0.35 2.51
CA THR A 256 3.49 0.57 3.63
C THR A 256 2.61 1.79 3.35
N THR A 257 3.19 2.89 2.89
CA THR A 257 2.53 4.19 2.77
C THR A 257 1.69 4.34 1.51
N GLU A 258 2.00 3.61 0.43
CA GLU A 258 1.23 3.61 -0.83
C GLU A 258 -0.21 3.08 -0.64
N LYS A 259 -0.48 2.39 0.47
CA LYS A 259 -1.81 1.90 0.87
C LYS A 259 -2.67 2.94 1.58
N VAL A 260 -2.13 4.11 1.96
CA VAL A 260 -2.83 5.11 2.78
C VAL A 260 -2.83 6.46 2.03
N GLN A 261 -3.39 6.45 0.83
CA GLN A 261 -3.39 7.59 -0.09
C GLN A 261 -4.80 8.16 -0.28
N GLN A 262 -4.88 9.48 -0.49
CA GLN A 262 -6.14 10.21 -0.77
C GLN A 262 -6.03 10.97 -2.10
N PHE A 263 -5.97 10.23 -3.21
CA PHE A 263 -5.82 10.83 -4.55
C PHE A 263 -7.02 11.69 -4.98
N VAL A 264 -8.20 11.41 -4.45
CA VAL A 264 -9.42 12.22 -4.56
C VAL A 264 -10.01 12.31 -3.17
N ARG A 265 -10.44 13.48 -2.71
CA ARG A 265 -11.12 13.65 -1.41
C ARG A 265 -12.62 13.78 -1.59
N ALA A 266 -13.38 13.64 -0.53
CA ALA A 266 -14.83 13.86 -0.55
C ALA A 266 -15.27 14.98 0.41
N ASN A 267 -16.38 15.65 0.05
CA ASN A 267 -17.11 16.56 0.96
C ASN A 267 -17.70 15.81 2.16
N GLY A 268 -18.09 14.55 1.95
CA GLY A 268 -18.67 13.69 2.95
C GLY A 268 -17.66 12.93 3.82
N LYS A 269 -18.12 11.81 4.38
CA LYS A 269 -17.31 10.98 5.29
C LYS A 269 -16.21 10.23 4.53
N GLU A 270 -14.96 10.61 4.76
CA GLU A 270 -13.80 9.86 4.25
C GLU A 270 -13.39 8.70 5.16
N ALA A 271 -13.05 7.55 4.58
CA ALA A 271 -12.51 6.39 5.27
C ALA A 271 -11.40 5.68 4.48
N ILE A 272 -10.48 4.96 5.14
CA ILE A 272 -9.45 4.16 4.46
C ILE A 272 -9.50 2.73 4.97
N VAL A 273 -9.43 1.75 4.05
CA VAL A 273 -9.26 0.33 4.36
C VAL A 273 -7.94 -0.14 3.78
N ALA A 274 -7.08 -0.77 4.60
CA ALA A 274 -5.79 -1.27 4.14
C ALA A 274 -5.47 -2.68 4.62
N GLY A 275 -4.73 -3.43 3.79
CA GLY A 275 -4.26 -4.77 4.12
C GLY A 275 -2.92 -4.76 4.84
N PHE A 276 -2.67 -5.71 5.74
CA PHE A 276 -1.35 -5.92 6.33
C PHE A 276 -1.02 -7.41 6.53
N TYR A 277 0.29 -7.71 6.65
CA TYR A 277 0.78 -9.10 6.73
C TYR A 277 1.49 -9.41 8.06
N HIS A 278 2.48 -8.58 8.42
CA HIS A 278 3.24 -8.73 9.67
C HIS A 278 2.63 -7.85 10.77
N GLY A 279 2.62 -8.35 12.01
CA GLY A 279 2.16 -7.56 13.17
C GLY A 279 3.01 -6.31 13.40
N GLY A 280 2.43 -5.31 14.06
CA GLY A 280 2.94 -3.95 14.21
C GLY A 280 2.55 -3.00 13.07
N TYR A 281 2.34 -3.50 11.85
CA TYR A 281 1.94 -2.64 10.72
C TYR A 281 0.50 -2.14 10.82
N GLU A 282 -0.36 -2.84 11.56
CA GLU A 282 -1.70 -2.36 11.88
C GLU A 282 -1.65 -0.99 12.58
N GLU A 283 -0.73 -0.80 13.53
CA GLU A 283 -0.59 0.46 14.26
C GLU A 283 -0.05 1.57 13.35
N SER A 284 1.00 1.28 12.59
CA SER A 284 1.60 2.25 11.65
C SER A 284 0.60 2.72 10.60
N LEU A 285 -0.19 1.81 10.02
CA LEU A 285 -1.21 2.15 9.03
C LEU A 285 -2.33 2.98 9.65
N LEU A 286 -2.85 2.60 10.83
CA LEU A 286 -3.87 3.38 11.52
C LEU A 286 -3.35 4.75 11.96
N MET A 287 -2.08 4.86 12.34
CA MET A 287 -1.42 6.14 12.61
C MET A 287 -1.44 7.03 11.37
N LEU A 288 -1.03 6.51 10.21
CA LEU A 288 -1.07 7.25 8.94
C LEU A 288 -2.50 7.67 8.56
N MET A 289 -3.49 6.80 8.74
CA MET A 289 -4.90 7.12 8.48
C MET A 289 -5.38 8.27 9.38
N ARG A 290 -5.00 8.28 10.68
CA ARG A 290 -5.32 9.43 11.56
C ARG A 290 -4.62 10.71 11.09
N ARG A 291 -3.37 10.62 10.64
CA ARG A 291 -2.61 11.77 10.09
C ARG A 291 -3.20 12.30 8.79
N ARG A 292 -3.84 11.45 7.98
CA ARG A 292 -4.64 11.84 6.80
C ARG A 292 -5.92 12.58 7.18
N GLY A 293 -6.36 12.50 8.43
CA GLY A 293 -7.56 13.19 8.91
C GLY A 293 -8.87 12.52 8.48
N VAL A 294 -8.84 11.24 8.06
CA VAL A 294 -10.08 10.52 7.72
C VAL A 294 -10.93 10.25 8.95
N HIS A 295 -12.23 10.10 8.73
CA HIS A 295 -13.23 9.89 9.79
C HIS A 295 -13.21 8.46 10.32
N ALA A 296 -12.83 7.49 9.49
CA ALA A 296 -12.70 6.10 9.89
C ALA A 296 -11.50 5.43 9.19
N GLY A 297 -10.86 4.51 9.89
CA GLY A 297 -9.75 3.72 9.37
C GLY A 297 -9.92 2.26 9.77
N LEU A 298 -9.69 1.35 8.84
CA LEU A 298 -9.76 -0.09 9.07
C LEU A 298 -8.54 -0.76 8.46
N VAL A 299 -7.86 -1.59 9.25
CA VAL A 299 -6.79 -2.45 8.76
C VAL A 299 -7.19 -3.90 8.94
N VAL A 300 -6.97 -4.71 7.91
CA VAL A 300 -7.38 -6.10 7.86
C VAL A 300 -6.18 -6.99 7.56
N LYS A 301 -6.03 -8.06 8.35
CA LYS A 301 -5.10 -9.14 8.06
C LYS A 301 -5.79 -10.19 7.19
N GLY A 302 -5.85 -9.95 5.88
CA GLY A 302 -6.34 -10.91 4.91
C GLY A 302 -5.28 -11.90 4.43
N GLU A 303 -5.71 -12.88 3.65
CA GLU A 303 -4.80 -13.82 2.99
C GLU A 303 -3.81 -13.08 2.07
N GLU A 304 -2.54 -13.49 2.08
CA GLU A 304 -1.45 -12.85 1.34
C GLU A 304 -1.19 -11.37 1.71
N GLY A 305 -1.75 -10.92 2.84
CA GLY A 305 -1.63 -9.55 3.35
C GLY A 305 -2.60 -8.56 2.69
N ALA A 306 -3.58 -9.07 1.94
CA ALA A 306 -4.65 -8.27 1.34
C ALA A 306 -5.63 -7.77 2.40
N LEU A 307 -6.55 -6.89 1.99
CA LEU A 307 -7.56 -6.32 2.89
C LEU A 307 -8.86 -7.11 2.99
N SER A 308 -9.04 -8.18 2.19
CA SER A 308 -10.30 -8.95 2.22
C SER A 308 -10.27 -10.10 3.24
N MET A 309 -11.28 -10.14 4.10
CA MET A 309 -11.61 -11.26 5.00
C MET A 309 -11.98 -12.52 4.20
N THR A 310 -11.85 -13.69 4.83
CA THR A 310 -12.21 -15.01 4.29
C THR A 310 -13.25 -15.70 5.16
N THR A 311 -14.03 -16.61 4.59
CA THR A 311 -14.98 -17.48 5.27
C THR A 311 -14.33 -18.71 5.90
N LYS A 312 -13.02 -18.93 5.65
CA LYS A 312 -12.30 -20.09 6.15
C LYS A 312 -12.27 -20.14 7.68
N LEU A 313 -12.41 -21.35 8.24
CA LEU A 313 -12.20 -21.58 9.67
C LEU A 313 -10.77 -21.16 10.08
N LYS A 314 -10.66 -20.57 11.26
CA LYS A 314 -9.37 -20.27 11.87
C LYS A 314 -8.54 -21.55 11.98
N SER A 315 -7.31 -21.51 11.48
CA SER A 315 -6.39 -22.64 11.64
C SER A 315 -6.11 -22.89 13.13
N PRO A 316 -6.37 -24.10 13.66
CA PRO A 316 -6.11 -24.43 15.07
C PRO A 316 -4.61 -24.45 15.40
N THR A 317 -3.73 -24.53 14.39
CA THR A 317 -2.27 -24.58 14.55
C THR A 317 -1.57 -23.23 14.41
N ALA A 318 -2.30 -22.15 14.10
CA ALA A 318 -1.73 -20.81 14.00
C ALA A 318 -1.46 -20.23 15.40
N SER A 319 -0.25 -20.46 15.93
CA SER A 319 0.12 -20.09 17.30
C SER A 319 0.93 -18.80 17.43
N LYS A 320 1.40 -18.20 16.32
CA LYS A 320 2.23 -16.98 16.35
C LYS A 320 1.64 -15.82 15.56
N GLY A 321 1.47 -14.69 16.26
CA GLY A 321 1.02 -13.41 15.69
C GLY A 321 -0.50 -13.31 15.49
N LEU A 322 -0.92 -12.17 14.93
CA LEU A 322 -2.33 -11.90 14.65
C LEU A 322 -2.90 -12.89 13.61
N PRO A 323 -4.11 -13.44 13.78
CA PRO A 323 -4.68 -14.40 12.83
C PRO A 323 -5.18 -13.73 11.54
N VAL A 324 -5.43 -14.53 10.50
CA VAL A 324 -6.23 -14.09 9.35
C VAL A 324 -7.63 -13.69 9.83
N ASN A 325 -8.24 -12.68 9.20
CA ASN A 325 -9.47 -11.98 9.61
C ASN A 325 -9.34 -11.14 10.88
N TYR A 326 -8.13 -10.92 11.40
CA TYR A 326 -7.93 -9.87 12.38
C TYR A 326 -8.15 -8.51 11.74
N CYS A 327 -9.01 -7.71 12.38
CA CYS A 327 -9.35 -6.36 12.01
C CYS A 327 -9.02 -5.43 13.18
N SER A 328 -8.49 -4.26 12.89
CA SER A 328 -8.31 -3.18 13.86
C SER A 328 -8.65 -1.86 13.19
N GLY A 329 -9.20 -0.91 13.95
CA GLY A 329 -9.69 0.31 13.34
C GLY A 329 -10.03 1.41 14.32
N PHE A 330 -10.48 2.51 13.74
CA PHE A 330 -11.11 3.60 14.45
C PHE A 330 -12.27 4.17 13.62
N ARG A 331 -13.20 4.82 14.30
CA ARG A 331 -14.24 5.63 13.65
C ARG A 331 -14.62 6.82 14.54
N SER A 332 -14.96 7.94 13.93
CA SER A 332 -15.42 9.14 14.65
C SER A 332 -16.70 8.84 15.43
N VAL A 333 -16.77 9.33 16.66
CA VAL A 333 -17.98 9.33 17.50
C VAL A 333 -18.56 10.73 17.56
N ASN A 334 -19.89 10.84 17.56
CA ASN A 334 -20.62 12.12 17.60
C ASN A 334 -20.59 12.80 18.99
N ILE A 335 -19.50 12.67 19.75
CA ILE A 335 -19.37 13.23 21.10
C ILE A 335 -18.64 14.58 21.02
N THR A 336 -19.09 15.54 21.83
CA THR A 336 -18.60 16.92 21.92
C THR A 336 -17.05 16.99 22.01
N PRO A 337 -16.38 17.93 21.32
CA PRO A 337 -14.93 17.88 21.01
C PRO A 337 -13.94 18.03 22.18
N ASN A 338 -14.37 18.00 23.44
CA ASN A 338 -13.57 18.52 24.56
C ASN A 338 -12.46 17.57 25.08
N GLN A 339 -12.17 16.45 24.41
CA GLN A 339 -11.17 15.47 24.87
C GLN A 339 -10.22 14.92 23.80
N ALA A 340 -10.29 15.40 22.56
CA ALA A 340 -9.45 14.88 21.46
C ALA A 340 -8.25 15.79 21.16
N VAL A 341 -7.09 15.19 20.94
CA VAL A 341 -5.81 15.87 20.63
C VAL A 341 -5.87 16.68 19.32
N ASP A 342 -6.81 16.34 18.43
CA ASP A 342 -7.08 17.02 17.16
C ASP A 342 -8.54 17.51 17.03
N GLY A 343 -9.30 17.55 18.14
CA GLY A 343 -10.71 17.96 18.14
C GLY A 343 -11.71 16.93 17.60
N VAL A 344 -11.28 15.71 17.23
CA VAL A 344 -12.17 14.62 16.78
C VAL A 344 -12.10 13.43 17.74
N SER A 345 -13.17 13.21 18.50
CA SER A 345 -13.29 12.00 19.33
C SER A 345 -13.48 10.77 18.44
N ARG A 346 -12.65 9.74 18.67
CA ARG A 346 -12.66 8.50 17.88
C ARG A 346 -12.71 7.31 18.84
N GLU A 347 -13.58 6.36 18.54
CA GLU A 347 -13.52 5.06 19.18
C GLU A 347 -12.57 4.14 18.40
N THR A 348 -11.74 3.39 19.13
CA THR A 348 -10.84 2.38 18.56
C THR A 348 -11.38 1.00 18.86
N PHE A 349 -11.18 0.07 17.94
CA PHE A 349 -11.63 -1.31 18.10
C PHE A 349 -10.64 -2.30 17.48
N ASN A 350 -10.71 -3.54 17.96
CA ASN A 350 -10.10 -4.69 17.28
C ASN A 350 -11.03 -5.90 17.41
N ILE A 351 -11.04 -6.75 16.40
CA ILE A 351 -11.89 -7.94 16.33
C ILE A 351 -11.25 -8.99 15.44
N VAL A 352 -11.48 -10.27 15.72
CA VAL A 352 -11.19 -11.36 14.79
C VAL A 352 -12.51 -11.82 14.19
N VAL A 353 -12.72 -11.55 12.90
CA VAL A 353 -13.98 -11.90 12.24
C VAL A 353 -14.03 -13.39 11.96
N ASN A 354 -14.97 -14.08 12.60
CA ASN A 354 -15.33 -15.45 12.29
C ASN A 354 -16.61 -15.45 11.48
N ALA A 355 -16.52 -15.74 10.18
CA ALA A 355 -17.65 -15.62 9.25
C ALA A 355 -18.85 -16.50 9.66
N LYS A 356 -18.61 -17.61 10.36
CA LYS A 356 -19.67 -18.51 10.85
C LYS A 356 -20.63 -17.79 11.81
N ASP A 357 -20.13 -16.86 12.61
CA ASP A 357 -20.94 -16.10 13.58
C ASP A 357 -21.92 -15.14 12.89
N TYR A 358 -21.74 -14.93 11.58
CA TYR A 358 -22.58 -14.07 10.72
C TYR A 358 -23.35 -14.88 9.66
N GLY A 359 -23.48 -16.20 9.86
CA GLY A 359 -24.28 -17.08 9.00
C GLY A 359 -23.62 -17.52 7.71
N PHE A 360 -22.29 -17.40 7.58
CA PHE A 360 -21.56 -17.96 6.44
C PHE A 360 -21.05 -19.36 6.73
N GLU A 361 -21.37 -20.31 5.85
CA GLU A 361 -20.77 -21.63 5.93
C GLU A 361 -19.27 -21.56 5.62
N PRO A 362 -18.40 -22.16 6.45
CA PRO A 362 -16.98 -22.08 6.22
C PRO A 362 -16.56 -22.73 4.90
N SER A 363 -15.80 -21.99 4.11
CA SER A 363 -15.29 -22.44 2.81
C SER A 363 -13.86 -21.96 2.59
N ASP A 364 -13.09 -22.74 1.84
CA ASP A 364 -11.78 -22.28 1.38
C ASP A 364 -11.95 -21.18 0.33
N THR A 365 -11.06 -20.20 0.38
CA THR A 365 -11.00 -19.17 -0.66
C THR A 365 -10.65 -19.81 -2.01
N PRO A 366 -11.43 -19.54 -3.07
CA PRO A 366 -11.11 -20.05 -4.40
C PRO A 366 -9.69 -19.68 -4.81
N ARG A 367 -8.96 -20.67 -5.31
CA ARG A 367 -7.65 -20.44 -5.89
C ARG A 367 -7.78 -19.90 -7.31
N THR A 368 -6.91 -18.96 -7.63
CA THR A 368 -6.81 -18.34 -8.95
C THR A 368 -5.42 -18.47 -9.54
N ASP A 369 -4.39 -18.72 -8.73
CA ASP A 369 -3.03 -19.06 -9.17
C ASP A 369 -2.50 -18.16 -10.30
N ARG A 370 -2.59 -16.84 -10.08
CA ARG A 370 -2.23 -15.75 -11.01
C ARG A 370 -3.08 -15.67 -12.30
N SER A 371 -4.24 -16.32 -12.36
CA SER A 371 -5.16 -16.19 -13.49
C SER A 371 -6.07 -14.96 -13.34
N ILE A 372 -5.91 -14.00 -14.26
CA ILE A 372 -6.80 -12.83 -14.38
C ILE A 372 -8.22 -13.29 -14.74
N THR A 373 -8.35 -14.17 -15.74
CA THR A 373 -9.64 -14.70 -16.20
C THR A 373 -10.40 -15.39 -15.08
N ARG A 374 -9.74 -16.24 -14.30
CA ARG A 374 -10.38 -16.93 -13.18
C ARG A 374 -10.88 -15.99 -12.09
N ASN A 375 -10.13 -14.92 -11.79
CA ASN A 375 -10.60 -13.90 -10.86
C ASN A 375 -11.86 -13.20 -11.39
N ILE A 376 -11.86 -12.82 -12.67
CA ILE A 376 -13.00 -12.15 -13.31
C ILE A 376 -14.22 -13.07 -13.37
N GLU A 377 -14.04 -14.32 -13.79
CA GLU A 377 -15.11 -15.33 -13.84
C GLU A 377 -15.80 -15.50 -12.49
N LEU A 378 -15.02 -15.69 -11.42
CA LEU A 378 -15.55 -15.87 -10.06
C LEU A 378 -16.30 -14.64 -9.57
N GLY A 379 -15.77 -13.43 -9.82
CA GLY A 379 -16.40 -12.20 -9.41
C GLY A 379 -17.66 -11.87 -10.21
N LEU A 380 -17.65 -12.09 -11.53
CA LEU A 380 -18.83 -11.88 -12.37
C LEU A 380 -19.94 -12.91 -12.09
N ALA A 381 -19.59 -14.18 -11.86
CA ALA A 381 -20.54 -15.19 -11.42
C ALA A 381 -21.22 -14.76 -10.11
N ALA A 382 -20.42 -14.33 -9.13
CA ALA A 382 -20.95 -13.82 -7.87
C ALA A 382 -21.85 -12.59 -8.07
N LEU A 383 -21.44 -11.60 -8.88
CA LEU A 383 -22.27 -10.41 -9.17
C LEU A 383 -23.56 -10.71 -9.96
N ARG A 384 -23.67 -11.89 -10.58
CA ARG A 384 -24.91 -12.42 -11.18
C ARG A 384 -25.81 -13.14 -10.18
N GLY A 385 -25.41 -13.21 -8.90
CA GLY A 385 -26.15 -13.89 -7.84
C GLY A 385 -25.82 -15.39 -7.72
N GLU A 386 -24.82 -15.91 -8.43
CA GLU A 386 -24.40 -17.31 -8.27
C GLU A 386 -23.78 -17.51 -6.88
N LYS A 387 -24.49 -18.26 -6.02
CA LYS A 387 -24.07 -18.50 -4.63
C LYS A 387 -22.81 -19.38 -4.58
N GLY A 388 -21.98 -19.15 -3.57
CA GLY A 388 -20.76 -19.92 -3.34
C GLY A 388 -19.64 -19.07 -2.72
N PRO A 389 -18.41 -19.61 -2.59
CA PRO A 389 -17.34 -18.97 -1.82
C PRO A 389 -16.96 -17.56 -2.31
N ALA A 390 -17.05 -17.28 -3.61
CA ALA A 390 -16.79 -15.95 -4.16
C ALA A 390 -17.87 -14.94 -3.76
N TYR A 391 -19.15 -15.34 -3.88
CA TYR A 391 -20.31 -14.57 -3.46
C TYR A 391 -20.25 -14.26 -1.96
N ASP A 392 -20.05 -15.29 -1.13
CA ASP A 392 -20.00 -15.15 0.33
C ASP A 392 -18.88 -14.21 0.76
N ARG A 393 -17.72 -14.32 0.12
CA ARG A 393 -16.59 -13.43 0.38
C ARG A 393 -16.92 -11.97 0.02
N ILE A 394 -17.59 -11.72 -1.11
CA ILE A 394 -17.96 -10.35 -1.50
C ILE A 394 -18.98 -9.78 -0.51
N VAL A 395 -20.03 -10.53 -0.15
CA VAL A 395 -21.04 -10.10 0.82
C VAL A 395 -20.42 -9.83 2.19
N LEU A 396 -19.61 -10.79 2.71
CA LEU A 396 -18.91 -10.64 3.98
C LEU A 396 -18.09 -9.36 4.01
N ASN A 397 -17.29 -9.10 2.96
CA ASN A 397 -16.43 -7.93 2.93
C ASN A 397 -17.19 -6.62 2.74
N ALA A 398 -18.22 -6.58 1.90
CA ALA A 398 -19.04 -5.38 1.74
C ALA A 398 -19.73 -4.99 3.06
N GLY A 399 -20.49 -5.92 3.67
CA GLY A 399 -21.24 -5.63 4.89
C GLY A 399 -20.36 -5.43 6.12
N MET A 400 -19.31 -6.23 6.30
CA MET A 400 -18.43 -6.09 7.47
C MET A 400 -17.57 -4.82 7.42
N ILE A 401 -17.09 -4.42 6.23
CA ILE A 401 -16.37 -3.13 6.10
C ILE A 401 -17.30 -1.98 6.45
N ASP A 402 -18.52 -1.98 5.91
CA ASP A 402 -19.50 -0.94 6.22
C ASP A 402 -19.83 -0.86 7.71
N HIS A 403 -20.06 -2.01 8.35
CA HIS A 403 -20.34 -2.09 9.77
C HIS A 403 -19.17 -1.57 10.62
N LEU A 404 -17.95 -2.04 10.33
CA LEU A 404 -16.75 -1.66 11.09
C LEU A 404 -16.37 -0.19 10.89
N LEU A 405 -16.59 0.38 9.71
CA LEU A 405 -16.39 1.81 9.46
C LEU A 405 -17.51 2.67 10.07
N GLY A 406 -18.62 2.06 10.51
CA GLY A 406 -19.80 2.77 11.00
C GLY A 406 -20.46 3.57 9.89
N CYS A 407 -20.63 2.96 8.72
CA CYS A 407 -21.39 3.51 7.62
C CYS A 407 -22.87 3.65 7.99
N GLU A 408 -23.56 4.60 7.36
CA GLU A 408 -24.98 4.83 7.63
C GLU A 408 -25.80 3.65 7.13
N GLY A 409 -26.77 3.18 7.92
CA GLY A 409 -27.56 1.99 7.63
C GLY A 409 -26.81 0.66 7.83
N ALA A 410 -25.60 0.68 8.41
CA ALA A 410 -24.79 -0.50 8.70
C ALA A 410 -24.48 -0.67 10.20
N GLN A 411 -25.21 0.00 11.09
CA GLN A 411 -25.05 -0.12 12.54
C GLN A 411 -25.32 -1.56 13.02
N ASP A 412 -26.33 -2.19 12.44
CA ASP A 412 -26.59 -3.62 12.61
C ASP A 412 -25.89 -4.42 11.51
N ILE A 413 -25.14 -5.45 11.89
CA ILE A 413 -24.37 -6.26 10.95
C ILE A 413 -25.27 -7.08 10.03
N SER A 414 -26.44 -7.55 10.48
CA SER A 414 -27.36 -8.29 9.61
C SER A 414 -27.84 -7.40 8.47
N SER A 415 -28.27 -6.19 8.81
CA SER A 415 -28.70 -5.17 7.85
C SER A 415 -27.61 -4.81 6.84
N ALA A 416 -26.36 -4.70 7.30
CA ALA A 416 -25.21 -4.44 6.43
C ALA A 416 -24.91 -5.60 5.46
N LEU A 417 -25.08 -6.85 5.89
CA LEU A 417 -24.93 -8.02 5.02
C LEU A 417 -26.11 -8.15 4.05
N ASP A 418 -27.33 -7.86 4.50
CA ASP A 418 -28.54 -7.98 3.69
C ASP A 418 -28.58 -6.97 2.55
N ARG A 419 -28.17 -5.71 2.77
CA ARG A 419 -28.02 -4.73 1.67
C ARG A 419 -26.97 -5.14 0.64
N ALA A 420 -25.89 -5.81 1.08
CA ALA A 420 -24.88 -6.34 0.16
C ALA A 420 -25.42 -7.51 -0.67
N ARG A 421 -26.21 -8.40 -0.06
CA ARG A 421 -26.92 -9.48 -0.78
C ARG A 421 -27.92 -8.90 -1.79
N GLU A 422 -28.75 -7.95 -1.37
CA GLU A 422 -29.76 -7.30 -2.23
C GLU A 422 -29.12 -6.56 -3.42
N ALA A 423 -28.02 -5.83 -3.20
CA ALA A 423 -27.27 -5.16 -4.26
C ALA A 423 -26.73 -6.13 -5.33
N ILE A 424 -26.32 -7.35 -4.93
CA ILE A 424 -25.87 -8.40 -5.84
C ILE A 424 -27.07 -9.06 -6.53
N ASP A 425 -28.04 -9.55 -5.75
CA ASP A 425 -29.14 -10.39 -6.23
C ASP A 425 -30.13 -9.61 -7.12
N SER A 426 -30.22 -8.29 -6.96
CA SER A 426 -30.97 -7.40 -7.86
C SER A 426 -30.26 -7.12 -9.19
N GLY A 427 -29.00 -7.56 -9.35
CA GLY A 427 -28.16 -7.26 -10.52
C GLY A 427 -27.60 -5.83 -10.55
N ARG A 428 -27.93 -4.98 -9.56
CA ARG A 428 -27.44 -3.59 -9.49
C ARG A 428 -25.92 -3.53 -9.45
N ALA A 429 -25.27 -4.38 -8.65
CA ALA A 429 -23.81 -4.39 -8.54
C ALA A 429 -23.11 -4.75 -9.86
N LEU A 430 -23.68 -5.68 -10.64
CA LEU A 430 -23.17 -5.98 -11.98
C LEU A 430 -23.32 -4.77 -12.91
N ASN A 431 -24.47 -4.09 -12.86
CA ASN A 431 -24.71 -2.88 -13.66
C ASN A 431 -23.73 -1.76 -13.31
N ARG A 432 -23.36 -1.58 -12.03
CA ARG A 432 -22.32 -0.62 -11.60
C ARG A 432 -20.98 -0.90 -12.27
N LEU A 433 -20.54 -2.16 -12.26
CA LEU A 433 -19.29 -2.57 -12.88
C LEU A 433 -19.29 -2.36 -14.40
N LEU A 434 -20.37 -2.73 -15.08
CA LEU A 434 -20.52 -2.51 -16.52
C LEU A 434 -20.62 -1.02 -16.87
N GLY A 435 -21.31 -0.25 -16.03
CA GLY A 435 -21.39 1.21 -16.10
C GLY A 435 -20.00 1.85 -16.01
N TYR A 436 -19.19 1.42 -15.05
CA TYR A 436 -17.81 1.87 -14.91
C TYR A 436 -16.98 1.58 -16.17
N ILE A 437 -17.03 0.35 -16.69
CA ILE A 437 -16.29 -0.04 -17.90
C ILE A 437 -16.65 0.89 -19.06
N ASN A 438 -17.93 1.16 -19.29
CA ASN A 438 -18.40 2.03 -20.38
C ASN A 438 -18.05 3.51 -20.16
N LYS A 439 -18.30 4.05 -18.95
CA LYS A 439 -18.14 5.48 -18.65
C LYS A 439 -16.69 5.90 -18.43
N SER A 440 -15.79 4.97 -18.05
CA SER A 440 -14.35 5.25 -17.92
C SER A 440 -13.69 5.77 -19.22
N HIS A 441 -14.28 5.47 -20.39
CA HIS A 441 -13.82 6.00 -21.69
C HIS A 441 -14.43 7.36 -22.06
N LYS A 442 -15.46 7.80 -21.33
CA LYS A 442 -16.29 8.96 -21.69
C LYS A 442 -16.05 10.18 -20.82
N VAL A 443 -15.49 9.98 -19.62
CA VAL A 443 -15.04 11.08 -18.76
C VAL A 443 -13.95 11.86 -19.48
N ARG A 444 -14.08 13.19 -19.50
CA ARG A 444 -13.19 14.11 -20.22
C ARG A 444 -12.38 14.91 -19.25
#